data_AF-A0A2T5RQE6-F1
#
_entry.id   AF-A0A2T5RQE6-F1
#
_cell.length_a   1.000
_cell.length_b   1.000
_cell.length_c   1.000
_cell.angle_alpha   90.00
_cell.angle_beta   90.00
_cell.angle_gamma   90.00
#
_symmetry.space_group_name_H-M   'P 1'
#
loop_
_entity.id
_entity.type
_entity.pdbx_description
1 polymer ?
#
loop_
_entity_poly.entity_id
_entity_poly.type
_entity_poly.pdbx_seq_one_letter_code
_entity_poly.pdbx_strand_id
1 'polypeptide(L)'
;MEKFKDYIYNLLPSGMVGVVIAFFENIFLNPDSNLAESILIYFLFGAVIGTVSELAVSWTIYKTSSKKLSYLAVLLADGISVFLLLIVLGTQQAYGWQAVLTIILITEILALSIAFFNNKKYQIFNQSLESKKENLKGRE
;
A
#
# COMPACT_ATOMS: atom_id res chain seq x y z
N MET A 1 2.62 3.02 -23.06
CA MET A 1 3.59 2.03 -22.53
C MET A 1 4.13 2.45 -21.16
N GLU A 2 4.51 3.72 -20.94
CA GLU A 2 4.98 4.22 -19.62
C GLU A 2 3.96 4.06 -18.49
N LYS A 3 2.69 4.45 -18.67
CA LYS A 3 1.65 4.30 -17.63
C LYS A 3 1.41 2.85 -17.19
N PHE A 4 1.54 1.90 -18.11
CA PHE A 4 1.38 0.46 -17.81
C PHE A 4 2.60 -0.07 -17.04
N LYS A 5 3.78 0.45 -17.37
CA LYS A 5 5.03 0.17 -16.65
C LYS A 5 4.93 0.68 -15.21
N ASP A 6 4.49 1.91 -15.01
CA ASP A 6 4.29 2.51 -13.68
C ASP A 6 3.25 1.75 -12.87
N TYR A 7 2.15 1.33 -13.51
CA TYR A 7 1.13 0.51 -12.87
C TYR A 7 1.71 -0.84 -12.40
N ILE A 8 2.47 -1.55 -13.25
CA ILE A 8 3.12 -2.81 -12.87
C ILE A 8 4.16 -2.59 -11.76
N TYR A 9 4.93 -1.49 -11.82
CA TYR A 9 5.92 -1.15 -10.79
C TYR A 9 5.30 -0.83 -9.43
N ASN A 10 4.06 -0.37 -9.37
CA ASN A 10 3.33 -0.18 -8.11
C ASN A 10 2.54 -1.43 -7.72
N LEU A 11 2.00 -2.18 -8.69
CA LEU A 11 1.19 -3.38 -8.48
C LEU A 11 2.03 -4.52 -7.91
N LEU A 12 3.26 -4.74 -8.40
CA LEU A 12 4.12 -5.81 -7.91
C LEU A 12 4.48 -5.65 -6.43
N PRO A 13 5.06 -4.52 -5.97
CA PRO A 13 5.38 -4.31 -4.56
C PRO A 13 4.14 -4.35 -3.66
N SER A 14 3.02 -3.82 -4.15
CA SER A 14 1.75 -3.82 -3.40
C SER A 14 1.16 -5.23 -3.32
N GLY A 15 1.15 -5.99 -4.40
CA GLY A 15 0.69 -7.38 -4.40
C GLY A 15 1.58 -8.29 -3.54
N MET A 16 2.89 -8.00 -3.45
CA MET A 16 3.79 -8.72 -2.55
C MET A 16 3.42 -8.55 -1.07
N VAL A 17 2.76 -7.45 -0.67
CA VAL A 17 2.17 -7.32 0.69
C VAL A 17 1.16 -8.44 0.93
N GLY A 18 0.32 -8.70 -0.06
CA GLY A 18 -0.61 -9.82 -0.05
C GLY A 18 0.05 -11.18 0.11
N VAL A 19 1.15 -11.40 -0.60
CA VAL A 19 1.90 -12.66 -0.50
C VAL A 19 2.39 -12.90 0.93
N VAL A 20 2.90 -11.87 1.62
CA VAL A 20 3.31 -11.97 3.03
C VAL A 20 2.15 -12.40 3.93
N ILE A 21 0.95 -11.87 3.70
CA ILE A 21 -0.25 -12.26 4.46
C ILE A 21 -0.64 -13.72 4.18
N ALA A 22 -0.56 -14.16 2.92
CA ALA A 22 -0.84 -15.56 2.56
C ALA A 22 0.12 -16.54 3.26
N PHE A 23 1.41 -16.20 3.34
CA PHE A 23 2.38 -16.99 4.10
C PHE A 23 2.08 -16.97 5.59
N PHE A 24 1.68 -15.82 6.14
CA PHE A 24 1.30 -15.72 7.55
C PHE A 24 0.08 -16.59 7.86
N GLU A 25 -0.97 -16.54 7.02
CA GLU A 25 -2.14 -17.40 7.17
C GLU A 25 -1.74 -18.87 7.12
N ASN A 26 -0.99 -19.29 6.10
CA ASN A 26 -0.60 -20.68 5.96
C ASN A 26 0.27 -21.17 7.13
N ILE A 27 1.22 -20.37 7.62
CA ILE A 27 2.11 -20.82 8.71
C ILE A 27 1.42 -20.82 10.08
N PHE A 28 0.59 -19.79 10.37
CA PHE A 28 0.15 -19.53 11.74
C PHE A 28 -1.35 -19.72 11.98
N LEU A 29 -2.19 -19.68 10.94
CA LEU A 29 -3.64 -19.73 11.09
C LEU A 29 -4.24 -21.01 10.51
N ASN A 30 -3.81 -21.40 9.31
CA ASN A 30 -4.34 -22.55 8.58
C ASN A 30 -3.26 -23.25 7.72
N PRO A 31 -2.46 -24.16 8.30
CA PRO A 31 -1.41 -24.91 7.59
C PRO A 31 -1.89 -25.77 6.43
N ASP A 32 -3.14 -26.24 6.50
CA ASP A 32 -3.74 -27.08 5.47
C ASP A 32 -4.36 -26.26 4.33
N SER A 33 -4.32 -24.93 4.41
CA SER A 33 -4.80 -24.05 3.34
C SER A 33 -4.00 -24.23 2.05
N ASN A 34 -4.70 -24.11 0.92
CA ASN A 34 -4.05 -24.08 -0.38
C ASN A 34 -3.29 -22.77 -0.55
N LEU A 35 -1.98 -22.80 -0.25
CA LEU A 35 -1.11 -21.62 -0.30
C LEU A 35 -1.17 -20.89 -1.65
N ALA A 36 -1.29 -21.60 -2.77
CA ALA A 36 -1.34 -20.96 -4.09
C ALA A 36 -2.62 -20.14 -4.28
N GLU A 37 -3.74 -20.64 -3.76
CA GLU A 37 -5.02 -19.95 -3.81
C GLU A 37 -5.06 -18.75 -2.85
N SER A 38 -4.57 -18.94 -1.61
CA SER A 38 -4.39 -17.83 -0.66
C SER A 38 -3.49 -16.75 -1.25
N ILE A 39 -2.35 -17.10 -1.88
CA ILE A 39 -1.45 -16.15 -2.53
C ILE A 39 -2.20 -15.32 -3.58
N LEU A 40 -3.01 -15.93 -4.44
CA LEU A 40 -3.76 -15.19 -5.48
C LEU A 40 -4.76 -14.20 -4.86
N ILE A 41 -5.52 -14.66 -3.86
CA ILE A 41 -6.52 -13.85 -3.17
C ILE A 41 -5.85 -12.66 -2.45
N TYR A 42 -4.85 -12.94 -1.61
CA TYR A 42 -4.17 -11.88 -0.88
C TYR A 42 -3.33 -10.99 -1.78
N PHE A 43 -2.75 -11.48 -2.88
CA PHE A 43 -2.03 -10.63 -3.85
C PHE A 43 -2.95 -9.55 -4.41
N LEU A 44 -4.19 -9.91 -4.79
CA LEU A 44 -5.18 -8.93 -5.22
C LEU A 44 -5.51 -7.94 -4.10
N PHE A 45 -5.59 -8.39 -2.86
CA PHE A 45 -5.81 -7.49 -1.72
C PHE A 45 -4.64 -6.55 -1.46
N GLY A 46 -3.41 -7.05 -1.52
CA GLY A 46 -2.20 -6.24 -1.44
C GLY A 46 -2.15 -5.17 -2.54
N ALA A 47 -2.56 -5.53 -3.76
CA ALA A 47 -2.68 -4.58 -4.86
C ALA A 47 -3.71 -3.47 -4.58
N VAL A 48 -4.87 -3.80 -4.00
CA VAL A 48 -5.88 -2.82 -3.59
C VAL A 48 -5.34 -1.90 -2.49
N ILE A 49 -4.74 -2.47 -1.45
CA ILE A 49 -4.10 -1.75 -0.33
C ILE A 49 -3.08 -0.74 -0.84
N GLY A 50 -2.16 -1.18 -1.70
CA GLY A 50 -1.13 -0.29 -2.24
C GLY A 50 -1.70 0.80 -3.14
N THR A 51 -2.76 0.51 -3.90
CA THR A 51 -3.47 1.52 -4.71
C THR A 51 -4.12 2.57 -3.83
N VAL A 52 -4.85 2.16 -2.78
CA VAL A 52 -5.46 3.08 -1.81
C VAL A 52 -4.41 3.93 -1.12
N SER A 53 -3.29 3.31 -0.72
CA SER A 53 -2.15 4.01 -0.11
C SER A 53 -1.54 5.04 -1.05
N GLU A 54 -1.32 4.70 -2.32
CA GLU A 54 -0.78 5.63 -3.32
C GLU A 54 -1.74 6.81 -3.55
N LEU A 55 -3.03 6.54 -3.68
CA LEU A 55 -4.05 7.59 -3.84
C LEU A 55 -4.10 8.52 -2.62
N ALA A 56 -4.03 7.97 -1.41
CA ALA A 56 -4.00 8.75 -0.17
C ALA A 56 -2.75 9.66 -0.12
N VAL A 57 -1.58 9.14 -0.46
CA VAL A 57 -0.34 9.95 -0.54
C VAL A 57 -0.46 11.03 -1.60
N SER A 58 -0.88 10.68 -2.81
CA SER A 58 -0.98 11.61 -3.94
C SER A 58 -1.95 12.76 -3.63
N TRP A 59 -3.13 12.44 -3.11
CA TRP A 59 -4.14 13.42 -2.73
C TRP A 59 -3.63 14.37 -1.63
N THR A 60 -2.94 13.83 -0.63
CA THR A 60 -2.46 14.64 0.50
C THR A 60 -1.31 15.55 0.11
N ILE A 61 -0.41 15.07 -0.75
CA ILE A 61 0.65 15.90 -1.36
C ILE A 61 0.02 17.01 -2.20
N TYR A 62 -0.94 16.69 -3.06
CA TYR A 62 -1.64 17.68 -3.88
C TYR A 62 -2.31 18.78 -3.03
N LYS A 63 -2.96 18.40 -1.92
CA LYS A 63 -3.76 19.33 -1.12
C LYS A 63 -2.97 20.11 -0.08
N THR A 64 -1.91 19.54 0.49
CA THR A 64 -1.24 20.12 1.68
C THR A 64 0.28 20.10 1.61
N SER A 65 0.87 19.33 0.69
CA SER A 65 2.33 19.06 0.66
C SER A 65 2.92 18.52 1.98
N SER A 66 2.08 18.10 2.93
CA SER A 66 2.51 17.72 4.28
C SER A 66 2.76 16.22 4.37
N LYS A 67 4.04 15.85 4.55
CA LYS A 67 4.46 14.45 4.72
C LYS A 67 3.78 13.76 5.90
N LYS A 68 3.60 14.46 7.02
CA LYS A 68 2.93 13.91 8.22
C LYS A 68 1.47 13.57 7.96
N LEU A 69 0.76 14.46 7.25
CA LEU A 69 -0.63 14.22 6.88
C LEU A 69 -0.74 13.07 5.88
N SER A 70 0.22 12.91 4.96
CA SER A 70 0.22 11.76 4.03
C SER A 70 0.30 10.41 4.75
N TYR A 71 1.13 10.30 5.79
CA TYR A 71 1.19 9.06 6.58
C TYR A 71 -0.08 8.80 7.36
N LEU A 72 -0.67 9.84 7.97
CA LEU A 72 -1.94 9.70 8.68
C LEU A 72 -3.07 9.29 7.73
N ALA A 73 -3.11 9.86 6.53
CA ALA A 73 -4.09 9.53 5.51
C ALA A 73 -3.96 8.07 5.06
N VAL A 74 -2.74 7.57 4.89
CA VAL A 74 -2.48 6.16 4.55
C VAL A 74 -2.92 5.24 5.68
N LEU A 75 -2.54 5.52 6.93
CA LEU A 75 -2.97 4.71 8.08
C LEU A 75 -4.50 4.61 8.17
N LEU A 76 -5.21 5.73 8.04
CA LEU A 76 -6.66 5.73 8.12
C LEU A 76 -7.31 5.00 6.92
N ALA A 77 -6.80 5.24 5.71
CA ALA A 77 -7.37 4.63 4.51
C ALA A 77 -7.09 3.13 4.44
N ASP A 78 -5.87 2.70 4.78
CA ASP A 78 -5.48 1.29 4.80
C ASP A 78 -6.19 0.54 5.92
N GLY A 79 -6.08 1.02 7.16
CA GLY A 79 -6.69 0.39 8.32
C GLY A 79 -8.19 0.17 8.17
N ILE A 80 -8.93 1.16 7.67
CA ILE A 80 -10.38 1.02 7.41
C ILE A 80 -10.64 0.00 6.28
N SER A 81 -9.88 0.08 5.19
CA SER A 81 -10.07 -0.81 4.03
C SER A 81 -9.81 -2.27 4.38
N VAL A 82 -8.69 -2.54 5.06
CA VAL A 82 -8.31 -3.88 5.51
C VAL A 82 -9.29 -4.38 6.55
N PHE A 83 -9.69 -3.56 7.51
CA PHE A 83 -10.68 -3.95 8.52
C PHE A 83 -11.99 -4.41 7.86
N LEU A 84 -12.59 -3.58 6.99
CA LEU A 84 -13.84 -3.93 6.30
C LEU A 84 -13.70 -5.22 5.48
N LEU A 85 -12.55 -5.42 4.84
CA LEU A 85 -12.27 -6.60 4.05
C LEU A 85 -12.21 -7.87 4.91
N LEU A 86 -11.54 -7.83 6.07
CA LEU A 86 -11.48 -8.95 7.00
C LEU A 86 -12.85 -9.29 7.61
N ILE A 87 -13.72 -8.29 7.78
CA ILE A 87 -15.11 -8.52 8.19
C ILE A 87 -15.88 -9.26 7.09
N VAL A 88 -15.76 -8.84 5.82
CA VAL A 88 -16.43 -9.48 4.68
C VAL A 88 -15.97 -10.92 4.48
N LEU A 89 -14.68 -11.19 4.69
CA LEU A 89 -14.12 -12.54 4.61
C LEU A 89 -14.45 -13.42 5.83
N GLY A 90 -15.09 -12.86 6.86
CA GLY A 90 -15.41 -13.61 8.07
C GLY A 90 -14.15 -14.04 8.86
N THR A 91 -13.01 -13.38 8.67
CA THR A 91 -11.73 -13.72 9.33
C THR A 91 -11.87 -13.76 10.85
N GLN A 92 -12.68 -12.87 11.43
CA GLN A 92 -13.01 -12.86 12.85
C GLN A 92 -13.71 -14.14 13.34
N GLN A 93 -14.55 -14.76 12.49
CA GLN A 93 -15.30 -15.97 12.82
C GLN A 93 -14.44 -17.21 12.60
N ALA A 94 -13.59 -17.19 11.58
CA ALA A 94 -12.70 -18.30 11.24
C ALA A 94 -11.49 -18.41 12.18
N TYR A 95 -10.86 -17.28 12.50
CA TYR A 95 -9.54 -17.22 13.15
C TYR A 95 -9.50 -16.34 14.41
N GLY A 96 -10.61 -15.68 14.76
CA GLY A 96 -10.73 -14.83 15.95
C GLY A 96 -10.21 -13.40 15.78
N TRP A 97 -10.55 -12.53 16.73
CA TRP A 97 -10.17 -11.11 16.72
C TRP A 97 -8.67 -10.86 16.79
N GLN A 98 -7.91 -11.77 17.41
CA GLN A 98 -6.45 -11.61 17.49
C GLN A 98 -5.80 -11.74 16.10
N ALA A 99 -6.26 -12.67 15.27
CA ALA A 99 -5.80 -12.79 13.89
C ALA A 99 -6.12 -11.52 13.08
N VAL A 100 -7.33 -10.97 13.24
CA VAL A 100 -7.73 -9.72 12.58
C VAL A 100 -6.79 -8.57 12.96
N LEU A 101 -6.52 -8.37 14.25
CA LEU A 101 -5.61 -7.32 14.72
C LEU A 101 -4.18 -7.52 14.22
N THR A 102 -3.69 -8.76 14.19
CA THR A 102 -2.35 -9.06 13.67
C THR A 102 -2.23 -8.77 12.18
N ILE A 103 -3.23 -9.16 11.38
CA ILE A 103 -3.23 -8.85 9.94
C ILE A 103 -3.24 -7.34 9.71
N ILE A 104 -4.08 -6.59 10.43
CA ILE A 104 -4.12 -5.12 10.34
C ILE A 104 -2.75 -4.50 10.69
N LEU A 105 -2.10 -4.98 11.75
CA LEU A 105 -0.78 -4.47 12.13
C LEU A 105 0.27 -4.73 11.05
N ILE A 106 0.25 -5.91 10.43
CA ILE A 106 1.18 -6.26 9.34
C ILE A 106 0.91 -5.37 8.12
N THR A 107 -0.35 -5.18 7.74
CA THR A 107 -0.71 -4.34 6.58
C THR A 107 -0.33 -2.89 6.80
N GLU A 108 -0.55 -2.34 8.00
CA GLU A 108 -0.22 -0.95 8.32
C GLU A 108 1.28 -0.65 8.23
N ILE A 109 2.13 -1.57 8.72
CA ILE A 109 3.59 -1.45 8.61
C ILE A 109 4.02 -1.43 7.13
N LEU A 110 3.38 -2.26 6.31
CA LEU A 110 3.65 -2.36 4.88
C LEU A 110 3.13 -1.15 4.10
N ALA A 111 1.93 -0.67 4.42
CA ALA A 111 1.33 0.53 3.84
C ALA A 111 2.18 1.78 4.16
N LEU A 112 2.68 1.91 5.39
CA LEU A 112 3.61 2.98 5.77
C LEU A 112 4.93 2.89 4.99
N SER A 113 5.44 1.69 4.75
CA SER A 113 6.64 1.47 3.94
C SER A 113 6.41 1.94 2.49
N ILE A 114 5.28 1.58 1.90
CA ILE A 114 4.88 2.07 0.56
C ILE A 114 4.77 3.59 0.56
N ALA A 115 4.12 4.17 1.56
CA ALA A 115 3.98 5.62 1.69
C ALA A 115 5.33 6.34 1.83
N PHE A 116 6.31 5.73 2.50
CA PHE A 116 7.66 6.25 2.59
C PHE A 116 8.34 6.31 1.22
N PHE A 117 8.30 5.22 0.46
CA PHE A 117 8.88 5.17 -0.88
C PHE A 117 8.18 6.14 -1.85
N ASN A 118 6.85 6.22 -1.79
CA ASN A 118 6.07 7.15 -2.60
C ASN A 118 6.44 8.61 -2.29
N ASN A 119 6.50 9.00 -1.01
CA ASN A 119 6.93 10.35 -0.63
C ASN A 119 8.34 10.67 -1.16
N LYS A 120 9.29 9.72 -1.06
CA LYS A 120 10.64 9.92 -1.59
C LYS A 120 10.63 10.11 -3.11
N LYS A 121 9.84 9.31 -3.84
CA LYS A 121 9.64 9.44 -5.30
C LYS A 121 9.09 10.82 -5.68
N TYR A 122 8.05 11.29 -4.99
CA TYR A 122 7.47 12.61 -5.23
C TYR A 122 8.44 13.76 -4.94
N GLN A 123 9.26 13.66 -3.88
CA GLN A 123 10.29 14.66 -3.59
C GLN A 123 11.34 14.78 -4.69
N ILE A 124 11.87 13.64 -5.16
CA ILE A 124 12.86 13.61 -6.25
C ILE A 124 12.24 14.19 -7.53
N PHE A 125 10.99 13.85 -7.82
CA PHE A 125 10.28 14.37 -8.97
C PHE A 125 10.09 15.89 -8.91
N ASN A 126 9.66 16.42 -7.76
CA ASN A 126 9.53 17.87 -7.56
C ASN A 126 10.86 18.60 -7.72
N GLN A 127 11.95 18.08 -7.15
CA GLN A 127 13.29 18.66 -7.30
C GLN A 127 13.75 18.67 -8.77
N SER A 128 13.45 17.60 -9.51
CA SER A 128 13.76 17.53 -10.95
C SER A 128 12.99 18.59 -11.74
N LEU A 129 11.72 18.82 -11.40
CA LEU A 129 10.90 19.86 -12.03
C LEU A 129 11.38 21.27 -11.67
N GLU A 130 11.77 21.52 -10.43
CA GLU A 130 12.34 22.81 -10.00
C GLU A 130 13.65 23.10 -10.74
N SER A 131 14.58 22.14 -10.81
CA SER A 131 15.82 22.28 -11.57
C SER A 131 15.56 22.56 -13.06
N LYS A 132 14.59 21.86 -13.68
CA LYS A 132 14.19 22.12 -15.08
C LYS A 132 13.61 23.53 -15.25
N LYS A 133 12.81 24.00 -14.28
CA LYS A 133 12.22 25.35 -14.28
C LYS A 133 13.30 26.43 -14.16
N GLU A 134 14.29 26.26 -13.29
CA GLU A 134 15.42 27.20 -13.15
C GLU A 134 16.27 27.25 -14.42
N ASN A 135 16.57 26.09 -15.01
CA ASN A 135 17.32 26.01 -16.27
C ASN A 135 16.60 26.70 -17.44
N LEU A 136 15.27 26.73 -17.45
CA LEU A 136 14.48 27.45 -18.46
C LEU A 136 14.51 28.96 -18.22
N LYS A 137 14.43 29.41 -16.96
CA LYS A 137 14.51 30.83 -16.60
C LYS A 137 15.89 31.45 -16.85
N GLY A 138 16.97 30.69 -16.69
CA GLY A 138 18.33 31.15 -16.99
C GLY A 138 18.68 31.23 -18.48
N ARG A 139 17.72 30.94 -19.37
CA ARG A 139 17.85 31.05 -20.84
C ARG A 139 17.03 32.21 -21.42
N GLU A 140 16.36 32.99 -20.57
CA GLU A 140 15.79 34.31 -20.89
C GLU A 140 16.84 35.40 -20.59
#